data_AF-A0A2N5DWD6-F1
#
_entry.id   AF-A0A2N5DWD6-F1
#
_cell.length_a   1.000
_cell.length_b   1.000
_cell.length_c   1.000
_cell.angle_alpha   90.00
_cell.angle_beta   90.00
_cell.angle_gamma   90.00
#
_symmetry.space_group_name_H-M   'P 1'
#
loop_
_entity.id
_entity.type
_entity.pdbx_description
1 polymer ?
#
loop_
_entity_poly.entity_id
_entity_poly.type
_entity_poly.pdbx_seq_one_letter_code
_entity_poly.pdbx_strand_id
1 'polypeptide(L)'
;MPGTSVKKRPLSRYLKDYKHSQTHCSQCTKQLDRMALVFRGQIINKEAIAGMDQLIDDQVWLKLQNELMALCRFCSEISCNSNPEYFDIKAFKQYLFEQTEMSHSTVREYVVRLRRLDEMLSACNYPRDRIKGNSIHQRIIEDLPDAGHNNYRIALRKYDQYLAWQSQPR
;
A
#
# COMPACT_ATOMS: atom_id res chain seq x y z
N MET A 1 32.31 -5.82 38.82
CA MET A 1 31.80 -5.76 37.44
C MET A 1 30.43 -5.09 37.46
N PRO A 2 30.21 -3.93 36.82
CA PRO A 2 28.88 -3.34 36.82
C PRO A 2 28.01 -4.15 35.87
N GLY A 3 27.01 -4.84 36.40
CA GLY A 3 25.98 -5.49 35.60
C GLY A 3 25.27 -4.44 34.76
N THR A 4 25.38 -4.54 33.44
CA THR A 4 24.57 -3.76 32.52
C THR A 4 23.12 -4.17 32.70
N SER A 5 22.41 -3.47 33.59
CA SER A 5 20.96 -3.60 33.72
C SER A 5 20.36 -3.29 32.35
N VAL A 6 19.79 -4.31 31.71
CA VAL A 6 19.09 -4.16 30.43
C VAL A 6 17.90 -3.23 30.69
N LYS A 7 17.99 -1.99 30.20
CA LYS A 7 16.94 -0.98 30.39
C LYS A 7 15.68 -1.48 29.69
N LYS A 8 14.64 -1.71 30.48
CA LYS A 8 13.32 -2.07 29.96
C LYS A 8 12.41 -0.86 30.03
N ARG A 9 11.61 -0.65 28.99
CA ARG A 9 10.56 0.37 28.96
C ARG A 9 9.31 -0.17 28.26
N PRO A 10 8.14 0.44 28.49
CA PRO A 10 6.91 0.01 27.83
C PRO A 10 7.04 0.04 26.31
N LEU A 11 6.51 -0.99 25.62
CA LEU A 11 6.43 -1.02 24.15
C LEU A 11 5.74 0.24 23.60
N SER A 12 4.70 0.73 24.29
CA SER A 12 4.01 1.97 23.94
C SER A 12 4.95 3.17 23.82
N ARG A 13 6.04 3.23 24.62
CA ARG A 13 7.04 4.30 24.54
C ARG A 13 7.90 4.17 23.29
N TYR A 14 8.39 2.97 22.99
CA TYR A 14 9.17 2.72 21.77
C TYR A 14 8.37 3.07 20.50
N LEU A 15 7.10 2.67 20.42
CA LEU A 15 6.23 2.95 19.27
C LEU A 15 5.97 4.45 19.09
N LYS A 16 5.78 5.19 20.19
CA LYS A 16 5.63 6.66 20.16
C LYS A 16 6.91 7.32 19.64
N ASP A 17 8.07 6.96 20.21
CA ASP A 17 9.36 7.52 19.80
C ASP A 17 9.65 7.21 18.32
N TYR A 18 9.40 5.98 17.87
CA TYR A 18 9.50 5.59 16.46
C TYR A 18 8.58 6.43 15.58
N LYS A 19 7.29 6.54 15.95
CA LYS A 19 6.33 7.33 15.19
C LYS A 19 6.77 8.79 15.03
N HIS A 20 7.38 9.38 16.06
CA HIS A 20 7.90 10.74 16.01
C HIS A 20 9.18 10.88 15.16
N SER A 21 9.98 9.83 15.02
CA SER A 21 11.22 9.88 14.23
C SER A 21 11.00 9.70 12.72
N GLN A 22 9.86 9.14 12.31
CA GLN A 22 9.57 8.92 10.90
C GLN A 22 8.96 10.17 10.24
N THR A 23 9.64 10.69 9.22
CA THR A 23 9.23 11.90 8.49
C THR A 23 8.68 11.62 7.09
N HIS A 24 8.91 10.42 6.55
CA HIS A 24 8.53 10.04 5.19
C HIS A 24 7.82 8.68 5.16
N CYS A 25 6.94 8.51 4.17
CA CYS A 25 6.24 7.26 3.93
C CYS A 25 7.23 6.17 3.52
N SER A 26 7.22 5.03 4.21
CA SER A 26 8.10 3.89 3.91
C SER A 26 7.87 3.27 2.51
N GLN A 27 6.77 3.59 1.83
CA GLN A 27 6.42 3.02 0.52
C GLN A 27 6.49 4.00 -0.66
N CYS A 28 6.09 5.25 -0.46
CA CYS A 28 6.03 6.23 -1.55
C CYS A 28 6.91 7.46 -1.32
N THR A 29 7.75 7.41 -0.27
CA THR A 29 8.71 8.46 0.15
C THR A 29 8.12 9.85 0.38
N LYS A 30 6.79 10.03 0.27
CA LYS A 30 6.13 11.30 0.55
C LYS A 30 6.34 11.72 2.01
N GLN A 31 6.66 12.99 2.24
CA GLN A 31 6.69 13.57 3.58
C GLN A 31 5.34 13.40 4.30
N LEU A 32 5.40 13.08 5.60
CA LEU A 32 4.25 12.73 6.43
C LEU A 32 3.91 13.86 7.40
N ASP A 33 2.77 14.52 7.18
CA ASP A 33 2.16 15.37 8.23
C ASP A 33 1.39 14.52 9.26
N ARG A 34 0.76 13.46 8.75
CA ARG A 34 0.05 12.44 9.53
C ARG A 34 0.36 11.07 8.97
N MET A 35 0.53 10.10 9.85
CA MET A 35 0.93 8.75 9.47
C MET A 35 0.12 7.68 10.19
N ALA A 36 -0.04 6.54 9.52
CA ALA A 36 -0.49 5.29 10.09
C ALA A 36 0.74 4.44 10.42
N LEU A 37 0.80 3.93 11.65
CA LEU A 37 1.78 2.93 12.04
C LEU A 37 1.20 1.56 11.67
N VAL A 38 1.91 0.81 10.84
CA VAL A 38 1.47 -0.51 10.38
C VAL A 38 2.46 -1.56 10.84
N PHE A 39 1.95 -2.65 11.40
CA PHE A 39 2.72 -3.82 11.80
C PHE A 39 2.10 -5.05 11.14
N ARG A 40 2.91 -5.80 10.37
CA ARG A 40 2.46 -7.02 9.65
C ARG A 40 1.13 -6.85 8.88
N GLY A 41 0.95 -5.70 8.23
CA GLY A 41 -0.25 -5.41 7.45
C GLY A 41 -1.46 -4.91 8.25
N GLN A 42 -1.33 -4.70 9.56
CA GLN A 42 -2.38 -4.15 10.41
C GLN A 42 -2.04 -2.77 10.94
N ILE A 43 -3.01 -1.86 10.93
CA ILE A 43 -2.85 -0.52 11.49
C ILE A 43 -2.90 -0.61 13.02
N ILE A 44 -1.88 -0.08 13.69
CA ILE A 44 -1.88 0.12 15.14
C ILE A 44 -2.39 1.53 15.43
N ASN A 45 -3.59 1.61 16.01
CA ASN A 45 -4.22 2.89 16.38
C ASN A 45 -3.68 3.43 17.72
N LYS A 46 -4.08 4.65 18.08
CA LYS A 46 -3.59 5.35 19.28
C LYS A 46 -3.99 4.62 20.56
N GLU A 47 -5.21 4.08 20.59
CA GLU A 47 -5.80 3.38 21.71
C GLU A 47 -5.07 2.06 21.98
N ALA A 48 -4.77 1.29 20.93
CA ALA A 48 -3.97 0.07 21.01
C ALA A 48 -2.56 0.37 21.51
N ILE A 49 -1.90 1.42 21.00
CA ILE A 49 -0.58 1.85 21.51
C ILE A 49 -0.66 2.20 22.98
N ALA A 50 -1.73 2.87 23.43
CA ALA A 50 -1.88 3.30 24.82
C ALA A 50 -1.97 2.11 25.80
N GLY A 51 -2.50 0.96 25.37
CA GLY A 51 -2.58 -0.25 26.19
C GLY A 51 -1.36 -1.19 26.12
N MET A 52 -0.35 -0.87 25.30
CA MET A 52 0.86 -1.71 25.13
C MET A 52 1.89 -1.43 26.22
N ASP A 53 1.56 -1.77 27.47
CA ASP A 53 2.42 -1.49 28.64
C ASP A 53 3.44 -2.59 28.95
N GLN A 54 3.49 -3.65 28.15
CA GLN A 54 4.49 -4.69 28.28
C GLN A 54 5.90 -4.10 28.19
N LEU A 55 6.71 -4.38 29.22
CA LEU A 55 8.10 -3.96 29.29
C LEU A 55 8.96 -4.83 28.37
N ILE A 56 9.62 -4.20 27.40
CA ILE A 56 10.59 -4.83 26.51
C ILE A 56 11.93 -4.11 26.61
N ASP A 57 13.00 -4.79 26.19
CA ASP A 57 14.33 -4.20 26.05
C ASP A 57 14.65 -3.77 24.62
N ASP A 58 15.81 -3.15 24.46
CA ASP A 58 16.28 -2.66 23.16
C ASP A 58 16.51 -3.81 22.15
N GLN A 59 16.87 -5.02 22.59
CA GLN A 59 17.09 -6.15 21.69
C GLN A 59 15.79 -6.64 21.07
N VAL A 60 14.73 -6.75 21.87
CA VAL A 60 13.39 -7.08 21.37
C VAL A 60 12.87 -5.96 20.48
N TRP A 61 13.07 -4.70 20.88
CA TRP A 61 12.66 -3.55 20.09
C TRP A 61 13.29 -3.53 18.69
N LEU A 62 14.60 -3.76 18.57
CA LEU A 62 15.29 -3.78 17.28
C LEU A 62 14.69 -4.78 16.30
N LYS A 63 14.25 -5.95 16.79
CA LYS A 63 13.57 -6.95 15.96
C LYS A 63 12.19 -6.47 15.49
N LEU A 64 11.39 -5.93 16.42
CA LEU A 64 10.05 -5.42 16.12
C LEU A 64 10.07 -4.22 15.18
N GLN A 65 11.05 -3.33 15.32
CA GLN A 65 11.15 -2.11 14.53
C GLN A 65 11.26 -2.40 13.02
N ASN A 66 11.93 -3.49 12.65
CA ASN A 66 12.11 -3.87 11.24
C ASN A 66 10.81 -4.32 10.57
N GLU A 67 9.77 -4.63 11.35
CA GLU A 67 8.46 -5.04 10.86
C GLU A 67 7.44 -3.90 10.86
N LEU A 68 7.83 -2.73 11.36
CA LEU A 68 7.00 -1.53 11.38
C LEU A 68 7.17 -0.76 10.08
N MET A 69 6.05 -0.23 9.59
CA MET A 69 6.02 0.71 8.48
C MET A 69 5.28 1.99 8.90
N ALA A 70 5.88 3.12 8.55
CA ALA A 70 5.27 4.43 8.65
C ALA A 70 4.64 4.79 7.30
N LEU A 71 3.31 4.73 7.21
CA LEU A 71 2.62 4.90 5.94
C LEU A 71 1.76 6.17 5.93
N CYS A 72 1.70 6.83 4.77
CA CYS A 72 0.69 7.85 4.52
C CYS A 72 -0.71 7.21 4.47
N ARG A 73 -1.77 8.03 4.56
CA ARG A 73 -3.16 7.54 4.51
C ARG A 73 -3.43 6.67 3.28
N PHE A 74 -2.92 7.08 2.12
CA PHE A 74 -3.13 6.33 0.88
C PHE A 74 -2.41 4.98 0.89
N CYS A 75 -1.13 4.94 1.29
CA CYS A 75 -0.36 3.70 1.31
C CYS A 75 -0.85 2.71 2.39
N SER A 76 -1.30 3.21 3.54
CA SER A 76 -1.89 2.36 4.58
C SER A 76 -3.20 1.74 4.14
N GLU A 77 -4.08 2.51 3.48
CA GLU A 77 -5.32 1.98 2.92
C GLU A 77 -5.06 0.86 1.90
N ILE A 78 -4.13 1.08 0.95
CA ILE A 78 -3.78 0.03 -0.01
C ILE A 78 -3.13 -1.17 0.69
N SER A 79 -2.23 -0.96 1.64
CA SER A 79 -1.48 -2.08 2.25
C SER A 79 -2.31 -2.93 3.21
N CYS A 80 -3.34 -2.35 3.83
CA CYS A 80 -4.10 -3.03 4.89
C CYS A 80 -5.51 -3.44 4.44
N ASN A 81 -6.08 -2.76 3.43
CA ASN A 81 -7.48 -2.94 3.01
C ASN A 81 -7.64 -3.24 1.52
N SER A 82 -6.68 -3.93 0.89
CA SER A 82 -6.84 -4.42 -0.48
C SER A 82 -6.85 -5.95 -0.51
N ASN A 83 -8.03 -6.51 -0.82
CA ASN A 83 -8.18 -7.86 -1.33
C ASN A 83 -8.64 -7.74 -2.79
N PRO A 84 -7.76 -7.29 -3.70
CA PRO A 84 -8.18 -7.09 -5.06
C PRO A 84 -8.40 -8.44 -5.73
N GLU A 85 -9.46 -8.55 -6.52
CA GLU A 85 -9.80 -9.78 -7.21
C GLU A 85 -9.18 -9.86 -8.60
N TYR A 86 -9.11 -8.76 -9.35
CA TYR A 86 -8.70 -8.76 -10.76
C TYR A 86 -7.36 -8.08 -10.99
N PHE A 87 -7.04 -7.03 -10.23
CA PHE A 87 -5.84 -6.23 -10.44
C PHE A 87 -4.84 -6.34 -9.28
N ASP A 88 -3.54 -6.47 -9.55
CA ASP A 88 -2.52 -6.33 -8.51
C ASP A 88 -2.32 -4.84 -8.18
N ILE A 89 -3.23 -4.29 -7.40
CA ILE A 89 -3.27 -2.87 -7.03
C ILE A 89 -2.00 -2.45 -6.30
N LYS A 90 -1.43 -3.33 -5.46
CA LYS A 90 -0.26 -3.01 -4.64
C LYS A 90 0.99 -2.91 -5.52
N ALA A 91 1.23 -3.90 -6.37
CA ALA A 91 2.38 -3.89 -7.28
C ALA A 91 2.24 -2.82 -8.36
N PHE A 92 1.03 -2.61 -8.91
CA PHE A 92 0.76 -1.52 -9.85
C PHE A 92 1.08 -0.15 -9.24
N LYS A 93 0.63 0.12 -8.01
CA LYS A 93 0.96 1.35 -7.29
C LYS A 93 2.49 1.52 -7.16
N GLN A 94 3.22 0.47 -6.82
CA GLN A 94 4.66 0.53 -6.67
C GLN A 94 5.36 0.83 -8.00
N TYR A 95 4.94 0.15 -9.08
CA TYR A 95 5.40 0.42 -10.43
C TYR A 95 5.20 1.90 -10.81
N LEU A 96 4.03 2.48 -10.55
CA LEU A 96 3.78 3.88 -10.88
C LEU A 96 4.71 4.83 -10.11
N PHE A 97 5.03 4.55 -8.85
CA PHE A 97 5.93 5.39 -8.06
C PHE A 97 7.40 5.25 -8.47
N GLU A 98 7.85 4.06 -8.84
CA GLU A 98 9.28 3.78 -9.07
C GLU A 98 9.69 3.90 -10.54
N GLN A 99 8.77 3.59 -11.46
CA GLN A 99 9.08 3.42 -12.89
C GLN A 99 8.51 4.54 -13.76
N THR A 100 7.89 5.56 -13.15
CA THR A 100 7.29 6.68 -13.89
C THR A 100 7.52 8.01 -13.18
N GLU A 101 7.48 9.11 -13.92
CA GLU A 101 7.61 10.48 -13.37
C GLU A 101 6.28 11.06 -12.89
N MET A 102 5.26 10.22 -12.64
CA MET A 102 3.94 10.69 -12.26
C MET A 102 3.92 11.28 -10.84
N SER A 103 3.18 12.38 -10.67
CA SER A 103 2.95 12.96 -9.35
C SER A 103 2.18 12.02 -8.43
N HIS A 104 2.38 12.11 -7.10
CA HIS A 104 1.62 11.32 -6.12
C HIS A 104 0.10 11.46 -6.27
N SER A 105 -0.39 12.62 -6.70
CA SER A 105 -1.82 12.86 -6.93
C SER A 105 -2.33 12.03 -8.11
N THR A 106 -1.59 12.03 -9.22
CA THR A 106 -1.93 11.25 -10.42
C THR A 106 -1.86 9.74 -10.15
N VAL A 107 -0.81 9.29 -9.45
CA VAL A 107 -0.69 7.87 -9.03
C VAL A 107 -1.89 7.46 -8.19
N ARG A 108 -2.26 8.28 -7.20
CA ARG A 108 -3.42 8.03 -6.35
C ARG A 108 -4.71 7.93 -7.16
N GLU A 109 -4.93 8.85 -8.08
CA GLU A 109 -6.11 8.87 -8.95
C GLU A 109 -6.25 7.57 -9.75
N TYR A 110 -5.17 7.13 -10.39
CA TYR A 110 -5.19 5.91 -11.22
C TYR A 110 -5.38 4.64 -10.40
N VAL A 111 -4.69 4.54 -9.25
CA VAL A 111 -4.85 3.40 -8.34
C VAL A 111 -6.27 3.31 -7.78
N VAL A 112 -6.86 4.44 -7.35
CA VAL A 112 -8.24 4.46 -6.83
C VAL A 112 -9.24 4.10 -7.92
N ARG A 113 -9.04 4.59 -9.15
CA ARG A 113 -9.88 4.22 -10.30
C ARG A 113 -9.83 2.73 -10.58
N LEU A 114 -8.62 2.15 -10.59
CA LEU A 114 -8.47 0.73 -10.85
C LEU A 114 -9.09 -0.14 -9.75
N ARG A 115 -8.97 0.29 -8.48
CA ARG A 115 -9.64 -0.38 -7.36
C ARG A 115 -11.17 -0.33 -7.46
N ARG A 116 -11.74 0.83 -7.81
CA ARG A 116 -13.21 0.94 -8.04
C ARG A 116 -13.66 0.06 -9.19
N LEU A 117 -12.85 -0.02 -10.25
CA LEU A 117 -13.12 -0.91 -11.36
C LEU A 117 -13.06 -2.38 -10.91
N ASP A 118 -12.08 -2.76 -10.08
CA ASP A 118 -11.99 -4.09 -9.47
C ASP A 118 -13.29 -4.49 -8.76
N GLU A 119 -13.81 -3.58 -7.92
CA GLU A 119 -15.08 -3.75 -7.20
C GLU A 119 -16.27 -3.90 -8.15
N MET A 120 -16.31 -3.13 -9.24
CA MET A 120 -17.35 -3.24 -10.27
C MET A 120 -17.29 -4.58 -11.01
N LEU A 121 -16.09 -5.03 -11.40
CA LEU A 121 -15.87 -6.32 -12.08
C LEU A 121 -16.26 -7.48 -11.17
N SER A 122 -15.96 -7.38 -9.87
CA SER A 122 -16.37 -8.37 -8.87
C SER A 122 -17.90 -8.43 -8.76
N ALA A 123 -18.57 -7.27 -8.64
CA ALA A 123 -20.02 -7.20 -8.51
C ALA A 123 -20.78 -7.78 -9.71
N CYS A 124 -20.22 -7.74 -10.92
CA CYS A 124 -20.84 -8.33 -12.12
C CYS A 124 -20.31 -9.73 -12.47
N ASN A 125 -19.48 -10.35 -11.62
CA ASN A 125 -18.83 -11.65 -11.87
C ASN A 125 -18.11 -11.69 -13.23
N TYR A 126 -17.33 -10.66 -13.52
CA TYR A 126 -16.63 -10.53 -14.79
C TYR A 126 -15.70 -11.74 -15.06
N PRO A 127 -15.68 -12.32 -16.28
CA PRO A 127 -14.86 -13.50 -16.54
C PRO A 127 -13.36 -13.25 -16.35
N ARG A 128 -12.70 -14.03 -15.49
CA ARG A 128 -11.28 -13.83 -15.13
C ARG A 128 -10.32 -14.06 -16.30
N ASP A 129 -10.70 -14.87 -17.28
CA ASP A 129 -9.94 -15.09 -18.51
C ASP A 129 -9.83 -13.82 -19.36
N ARG A 130 -10.81 -12.91 -19.29
CA ARG A 130 -10.81 -11.62 -19.99
C ARG A 130 -9.74 -10.64 -19.47
N ILE A 131 -9.24 -10.85 -18.25
CA ILE A 131 -8.19 -10.05 -17.61
C ILE A 131 -6.77 -10.62 -17.85
N LYS A 132 -6.63 -11.67 -18.67
CA LYS A 132 -5.33 -12.24 -19.04
C LYS A 132 -4.82 -11.69 -20.37
N GLY A 133 -3.50 -11.67 -20.53
CA GLY A 133 -2.83 -11.29 -21.78
C GLY A 133 -2.76 -9.78 -22.01
N ASN A 134 -2.43 -9.38 -23.23
CA ASN A 134 -2.23 -7.97 -23.60
C ASN A 134 -3.55 -7.26 -23.90
N SER A 135 -3.55 -5.94 -23.76
CA SER A 135 -4.68 -5.06 -24.11
C SER A 135 -5.95 -5.35 -23.31
N ILE A 136 -5.81 -5.61 -21.99
CA ILE A 136 -6.99 -5.84 -21.14
C ILE A 136 -7.89 -4.60 -21.13
N HIS A 137 -7.33 -3.41 -21.35
CA HIS A 137 -8.11 -2.18 -21.39
C HIS A 137 -9.18 -2.18 -22.49
N GLN A 138 -8.87 -2.73 -23.68
CA GLN A 138 -9.83 -2.76 -24.80
C GLN A 138 -11.01 -3.67 -24.46
N ARG A 139 -10.70 -4.90 -24.01
CA ARG A 139 -11.72 -5.89 -23.63
C ARG A 139 -12.69 -5.33 -22.58
N ILE A 140 -12.16 -4.75 -21.50
CA ILE A 140 -13.00 -4.22 -20.42
C ILE A 140 -13.85 -3.03 -20.91
N ILE A 141 -13.32 -2.17 -21.78
CA ILE A 141 -14.08 -1.02 -22.31
C ILE A 141 -15.20 -1.48 -23.26
N GLU A 142 -14.94 -2.52 -24.06
CA GLU A 142 -15.94 -3.13 -24.95
C GLU A 142 -17.05 -3.82 -24.16
N ASP A 143 -16.67 -4.59 -23.14
CA ASP A 143 -17.61 -5.36 -22.32
C ASP A 143 -18.38 -4.48 -21.31
N LEU A 144 -17.81 -3.34 -20.90
CA LEU A 144 -18.42 -2.38 -19.97
C LEU A 144 -18.35 -0.95 -20.52
N PRO A 145 -19.30 -0.55 -21.39
CA PRO A 145 -19.34 0.78 -22.00
C PRO A 145 -19.35 1.92 -20.97
N ASP A 146 -19.97 1.70 -19.80
CA ASP A 146 -19.98 2.65 -18.69
C ASP A 146 -18.58 2.94 -18.12
N ALA A 147 -17.69 1.94 -18.15
CA ALA A 147 -16.27 2.14 -17.82
C ALA A 147 -15.52 2.92 -18.91
N GLY A 148 -16.05 2.92 -20.13
CA GLY A 148 -15.55 3.61 -21.32
C GLY A 148 -15.77 5.12 -21.35
N HIS A 149 -16.62 5.70 -20.47
CA HIS A 149 -16.88 7.14 -20.38
C HIS A 149 -15.72 7.96 -19.71
N ASN A 150 -14.48 7.70 -20.13
CA ASN A 150 -13.22 8.41 -19.84
C ASN A 150 -12.53 8.22 -18.47
N ASN A 151 -13.23 7.94 -17.37
CA ASN A 151 -12.56 7.95 -16.07
C ASN A 151 -11.58 6.77 -15.85
N TYR A 152 -11.88 5.56 -16.32
CA TYR A 152 -11.03 4.39 -16.05
C TYR A 152 -10.01 4.09 -17.15
N ARG A 153 -10.24 4.60 -18.37
CA ARG A 153 -9.47 4.27 -19.57
C ARG A 153 -7.97 4.50 -19.42
N ILE A 154 -7.58 5.63 -18.84
CA ILE A 154 -6.16 5.95 -18.66
C ILE A 154 -5.52 5.04 -17.60
N ALA A 155 -6.22 4.75 -16.51
CA ALA A 155 -5.75 3.84 -15.47
C ALA A 155 -5.54 2.43 -16.03
N LEU A 156 -6.48 1.92 -16.84
CA LEU A 156 -6.37 0.63 -17.52
C LEU A 156 -5.19 0.58 -18.50
N ARG A 157 -5.00 1.63 -19.31
CA ARG A 157 -3.83 1.72 -20.20
C ARG A 157 -2.51 1.72 -19.43
N LYS A 158 -2.46 2.40 -18.28
CA LYS A 158 -1.29 2.34 -17.40
C LYS A 158 -1.08 0.96 -16.79
N TYR A 159 -2.16 0.24 -16.50
CA TYR A 159 -2.06 -1.14 -16.04
C TYR A 159 -1.54 -2.09 -17.13
N ASP A 160 -1.96 -1.93 -18.39
CA ASP A 160 -1.36 -2.66 -19.52
C ASP A 160 0.15 -2.39 -19.64
N GLN A 161 0.59 -1.13 -19.45
CA GLN A 161 2.02 -0.79 -19.42
C GLN A 161 2.76 -1.49 -18.28
N TYR A 162 2.15 -1.57 -17.11
CA TYR A 162 2.68 -2.31 -15.97
C TYR A 162 2.80 -3.81 -16.25
N LEU A 163 1.78 -4.45 -16.85
CA LEU A 163 1.84 -5.86 -17.23
C LEU A 163 2.93 -6.12 -18.26
N ALA A 164 3.04 -5.25 -19.27
CA ALA A 164 4.10 -5.32 -20.27
C ALA A 164 5.49 -5.19 -19.62
N TRP A 165 5.67 -4.25 -18.68
CA TRP A 165 6.90 -4.09 -17.91
C TRP A 165 7.25 -5.33 -17.08
N GLN A 166 6.27 -5.96 -16.43
CA GLN A 166 6.51 -7.20 -15.68
C GLN A 166 6.94 -8.37 -16.57
N SER A 167 6.53 -8.38 -17.84
CA SER A 167 6.88 -9.43 -18.80
C SER A 167 8.27 -9.28 -19.41
N GLN A 168 8.96 -8.16 -19.20
CA GLN A 168 10.32 -7.96 -19.70
C GLN A 168 11.33 -8.76 -18.86
N PRO A 169 12.31 -9.44 -19.49
CA PRO A 169 13.39 -10.09 -18.76
C PRO A 169 14.20 -9.04 -17.99
N ARG A 170 14.44 -9.31 -16.70
CA ARG A 170 15.27 -8.46 -15.82
C ARG A 170 16.73 -8.83 -15.89
#